data_AF-A0A164RHY2-F1
#
_entry.id   AF-A0A164RHY2-F1
#
_cell.length_a   1.000
_cell.length_b   1.000
_cell.length_c   1.000
_cell.angle_alpha   90.00
_cell.angle_beta   90.00
_cell.angle_gamma   90.00
#
_symmetry.space_group_name_H-M   'P 1'
#
loop_
_entity.id
_entity.type
_entity.pdbx_description
1 polymer ?
#
loop_
_entity_poly.entity_id
_entity_poly.type
_entity_poly.pdbx_seq_one_letter_code
_entity_poly.pdbx_strand_id
1 'polypeptide(L)'
;MTFLHWIAYMVALGVGLSALVDPPSSVAGELGPVLTTIWAGFIILGGVLGVFATLPGVWWLERAAVIACITGLAVWVMVVVTLELTIPDGNRWPQAGALTMLALLLAVRWFRIRRYAYDPEPPVSRRHDDD
;
A
#
# COMPACT_ATOMS: atom_id res chain seq x y z
N MET A 1 7.96 14.28 -5.94
CA MET A 1 7.42 12.90 -6.06
C MET A 1 6.36 12.53 -5.00
N THR A 2 5.94 13.45 -4.13
CA THR A 2 4.96 13.18 -3.05
C THR A 2 3.51 13.12 -3.56
N PHE A 3 3.15 13.99 -4.52
CA PHE A 3 1.80 14.05 -5.10
C PHE A 3 1.36 12.76 -5.81
N LEU A 4 2.26 12.10 -6.56
CA LEU A 4 1.95 10.82 -7.21
C LEU A 4 1.65 9.69 -6.22
N HIS A 5 2.34 9.67 -5.07
CA HIS A 5 2.06 8.70 -4.01
C HIS A 5 0.71 8.99 -3.36
N TRP A 6 0.40 10.27 -3.14
CA TRP A 6 -0.91 10.68 -2.64
C TRP A 6 -2.04 10.23 -3.58
N ILE A 7 -1.88 10.40 -4.90
CA ILE A 7 -2.83 9.85 -5.89
C ILE A 7 -2.91 8.33 -5.79
N ALA A 8 -1.77 7.63 -5.68
CA ALA A 8 -1.77 6.17 -5.54
C ALA A 8 -2.54 5.69 -4.30
N TYR A 9 -2.44 6.39 -3.17
CA TYR A 9 -3.23 6.09 -1.98
C TYR A 9 -4.72 6.41 -2.15
N MET A 10 -5.08 7.47 -2.88
CA MET A 10 -6.47 7.76 -3.25
C MET A 10 -7.05 6.63 -4.13
N VAL A 11 -6.27 6.14 -5.09
CA VAL A 11 -6.66 5.00 -5.93
C VAL A 11 -6.81 3.74 -5.07
N ALA A 12 -5.86 3.45 -4.17
CA ALA A 12 -5.95 2.32 -3.26
C ALA A 12 -7.22 2.41 -2.40
N LEU A 13 -7.52 3.59 -1.84
CA LEU A 13 -8.75 3.83 -1.10
C LEU A 13 -10.00 3.56 -1.96
N GLY A 14 -10.03 4.07 -3.18
CA GLY A 14 -11.12 3.83 -4.13
C GLY A 14 -11.31 2.33 -4.44
N VAL A 15 -10.21 1.60 -4.69
CA VAL A 15 -10.23 0.15 -4.94
C VAL A 15 -10.74 -0.62 -3.73
N GLY A 16 -10.30 -0.27 -2.53
CA GLY A 16 -10.76 -0.89 -1.30
C GLY A 16 -12.26 -0.65 -1.05
N LEU A 17 -12.73 0.57 -1.28
CA LEU A 17 -14.15 0.92 -1.17
C LEU A 17 -15.00 0.20 -2.23
N SER A 18 -14.54 0.14 -3.48
CA SER A 18 -15.26 -0.60 -4.53
C SER A 18 -15.35 -2.08 -4.20
N ALA A 19 -14.30 -2.66 -3.62
CA ALA A 19 -14.27 -4.06 -3.20
C ALA A 19 -15.24 -4.38 -2.05
N LEU A 20 -15.69 -3.40 -1.26
CA LEU A 20 -16.76 -3.62 -0.27
C LEU A 20 -18.15 -3.65 -0.88
N VAL A 21 -18.36 -2.95 -1.99
CA VAL A 21 -19.66 -2.85 -2.68
C VAL A 21 -19.84 -3.99 -3.67
N ASP A 22 -18.83 -4.23 -4.50
CA ASP A 22 -18.80 -5.27 -5.53
C ASP A 22 -17.44 -5.98 -5.46
N PRO A 23 -17.30 -6.99 -4.57
CA PRO A 23 -16.03 -7.65 -4.36
C PRO A 23 -15.64 -8.43 -5.62
N PRO A 24 -14.37 -8.36 -6.06
CA PRO A 24 -13.92 -9.07 -7.25
C PRO A 24 -14.13 -10.58 -7.06
N SER A 25 -14.77 -11.23 -8.04
CA SER A 25 -15.12 -12.65 -8.00
C SER A 25 -13.92 -13.58 -7.78
N SER A 26 -12.74 -13.18 -8.24
CA SER A 26 -11.48 -13.88 -7.99
C SER A 26 -11.10 -13.91 -6.52
N VAL A 27 -11.36 -12.84 -5.77
CA VAL A 27 -11.04 -12.77 -4.32
C VAL A 27 -12.17 -13.33 -3.50
N ALA A 28 -13.41 -12.94 -3.80
CA ALA A 28 -14.60 -13.42 -3.09
C ALA A 28 -14.82 -14.93 -3.21
N GLY A 29 -14.55 -15.50 -4.41
CA GLY A 29 -14.70 -16.92 -4.66
C GLY A 29 -13.70 -17.78 -3.89
N GLU A 30 -12.44 -17.33 -3.81
CA GLU A 30 -11.35 -18.11 -3.19
C GLU A 30 -11.27 -17.90 -1.67
N LEU A 31 -11.47 -16.67 -1.18
CA LEU A 31 -11.33 -16.35 0.24
C LEU A 31 -12.65 -16.45 1.02
N GLY A 32 -13.78 -16.38 0.33
CA GLY A 32 -15.10 -16.22 0.93
C GLY A 32 -15.35 -14.80 1.47
N PRO A 33 -16.59 -14.52 1.94
CA PRO A 33 -17.03 -13.16 2.21
C PRO A 33 -16.26 -12.46 3.33
N VAL A 34 -16.01 -13.16 4.44
CA VAL A 34 -15.39 -12.57 5.64
C VAL A 34 -13.94 -12.14 5.36
N LEU A 35 -13.15 -13.03 4.77
CA LEU A 35 -11.74 -12.74 4.45
C LEU A 35 -11.62 -11.69 3.33
N THR A 36 -12.57 -11.64 2.40
CA THR A 36 -12.62 -10.58 1.38
C THR A 36 -12.85 -9.21 2.01
N THR A 37 -13.74 -9.10 3.01
CA THR A 37 -13.93 -7.85 3.75
C THR A 37 -12.68 -7.45 4.54
N ILE A 38 -11.99 -8.42 5.17
CA ILE A 38 -10.74 -8.15 5.89
C ILE A 38 -9.65 -7.67 4.92
N TRP A 39 -9.53 -8.31 3.76
CA TRP A 39 -8.62 -7.92 2.69
C TRP A 39 -8.90 -6.49 2.17
N ALA A 40 -10.17 -6.19 1.87
CA ALA A 40 -10.60 -4.85 1.49
C ALA A 40 -10.27 -3.83 2.59
N GLY A 41 -10.43 -4.22 3.86
CA GLY A 41 -10.06 -3.44 5.03
C GLY A 41 -8.58 -3.05 5.05
N PHE A 42 -7.66 -3.96 4.71
CA PHE A 42 -6.22 -3.62 4.60
C PHE A 42 -5.95 -2.58 3.51
N ILE A 43 -6.59 -2.71 2.35
CA ILE A 43 -6.44 -1.77 1.24
C ILE A 43 -7.03 -0.39 1.60
N ILE A 44 -8.21 -0.36 2.24
CA ILE A 44 -8.84 0.87 2.74
C ILE A 44 -7.96 1.53 3.80
N LEU A 45 -7.50 0.77 4.80
CA LEU A 45 -6.65 1.29 5.87
C LEU A 45 -5.37 1.88 5.29
N GLY A 46 -4.71 1.17 4.37
CA GLY A 46 -3.53 1.68 3.67
C GLY A 46 -3.82 2.96 2.88
N GLY A 47 -4.93 3.00 2.15
CA GLY A 47 -5.38 4.18 1.41
C GLY A 47 -5.66 5.39 2.31
N VAL A 48 -6.47 5.22 3.35
CA VAL A 48 -6.81 6.28 4.33
C VAL A 48 -5.55 6.84 4.98
N LEU A 49 -4.73 5.96 5.59
CA LEU A 49 -3.52 6.40 6.28
C LEU A 49 -2.56 7.09 5.31
N GLY A 50 -2.41 6.58 4.09
CA GLY A 50 -1.54 7.15 3.07
C GLY A 50 -1.99 8.52 2.60
N VAL A 51 -3.30 8.72 2.36
CA VAL A 51 -3.87 10.02 1.97
C VAL A 51 -3.58 11.08 3.04
N PHE A 52 -3.78 10.75 4.31
CA PHE A 52 -3.56 11.68 5.43
C PHE A 52 -2.09 11.86 5.79
N ALA A 53 -1.22 10.87 5.55
CA ALA A 53 0.19 10.94 5.90
C ALA A 53 1.05 11.67 4.85
N THR A 54 0.73 11.50 3.57
CA THR A 54 1.67 11.81 2.47
C THR A 54 1.88 13.31 2.26
N LEU A 55 0.81 14.13 2.30
CA LEU A 55 0.93 15.58 2.10
C LEU A 55 1.50 16.31 3.32
N PRO A 56 1.09 15.98 4.56
CA PRO A 56 1.66 16.61 5.76
C PRO A 56 3.08 16.12 6.09
N GLY A 57 3.57 15.08 5.42
CA GLY A 57 4.91 14.51 5.66
C GLY A 57 4.98 13.70 6.96
N VAL A 58 3.89 13.06 7.38
CA VAL A 58 3.86 12.26 8.62
C VAL A 58 4.39 10.86 8.33
N TRP A 59 5.70 10.72 8.40
CA TRP A 59 6.45 9.53 7.96
C TRP A 59 6.05 8.23 8.68
N TRP A 60 5.76 8.30 9.98
CA TRP A 60 5.41 7.11 10.77
C TRP A 60 4.05 6.54 10.34
N LEU A 61 3.11 7.42 10.01
CA LEU A 61 1.77 7.06 9.53
C LEU A 61 1.85 6.50 8.11
N GLU A 62 2.70 7.09 7.27
CA GLU A 62 2.93 6.60 5.90
C GLU A 62 3.55 5.19 5.91
N ARG A 63 4.41 4.86 6.90
CA ARG A 63 4.94 3.50 7.04
C ARG A 63 3.85 2.47 7.32
N ALA A 64 2.90 2.79 8.20
CA ALA A 64 1.76 1.92 8.48
C ALA A 64 0.86 1.78 7.24
N ALA A 65 0.64 2.88 6.52
CA ALA A 65 -0.11 2.90 5.26
C ALA A 65 0.49 1.92 4.23
N VAL A 66 1.80 2.02 4.00
CA VAL A 66 2.50 1.15 3.05
C VAL A 66 2.42 -0.32 3.46
N ILE A 67 2.63 -0.64 4.74
CA ILE A 67 2.55 -2.03 5.23
C ILE A 67 1.15 -2.59 4.97
N ALA A 68 0.09 -1.83 5.31
CA ALA A 68 -1.29 -2.25 5.09
C ALA A 68 -1.59 -2.48 3.59
N CYS A 69 -1.17 -1.56 2.71
CA CYS A 69 -1.31 -1.73 1.26
C CYS A 69 -0.57 -2.97 0.74
N ILE A 70 0.67 -3.19 1.17
CA ILE A 70 1.48 -4.34 0.76
C ILE A 70 0.83 -5.64 1.22
N THR A 71 0.31 -5.71 2.45
CA THR A 71 -0.41 -6.89 2.95
C THR A 71 -1.63 -7.20 2.10
N GLY A 72 -2.46 -6.20 1.79
CA GLY A 72 -3.62 -6.40 0.91
C GLY A 72 -3.22 -6.83 -0.51
N LEU A 73 -2.19 -6.23 -1.08
CA LEU A 73 -1.68 -6.62 -2.41
C LEU A 73 -1.09 -8.02 -2.41
N ALA A 74 -0.38 -8.42 -1.36
CA ALA A 74 0.22 -9.76 -1.26
C ALA A 74 -0.86 -10.85 -1.22
N VAL A 75 -1.95 -10.63 -0.48
CA VAL A 75 -3.11 -11.52 -0.48
C VAL A 75 -3.73 -11.59 -1.88
N TRP A 76 -3.87 -10.45 -2.57
CA TRP A 76 -4.44 -10.45 -3.92
C TRP A 76 -3.56 -11.18 -4.93
N VAL A 77 -2.24 -10.96 -4.89
CA VAL A 77 -1.27 -11.69 -5.73
C VAL A 77 -1.37 -13.19 -5.45
N MET A 78 -1.41 -13.59 -4.18
CA MET A 78 -1.55 -15.01 -3.80
C MET A 78 -2.81 -15.62 -4.43
N VAL A 79 -3.96 -14.96 -4.29
CA VAL A 79 -5.23 -15.42 -4.88
C VAL A 79 -5.13 -15.56 -6.40
N VAL A 80 -4.61 -14.54 -7.09
CA VAL A 80 -4.50 -14.54 -8.56
C VAL A 80 -3.56 -15.64 -9.04
N VAL A 81 -2.44 -15.86 -8.33
CA VAL A 81 -1.49 -16.94 -8.65
C VAL A 81 -2.12 -18.31 -8.38
N THR A 82 -2.83 -18.48 -7.26
CA THR A 82 -3.56 -19.74 -7.01
C THR A 82 -4.56 -20.03 -8.12
N LEU A 83 -5.36 -19.03 -8.52
CA LEU A 83 -6.33 -19.18 -9.61
C LEU A 83 -5.67 -19.56 -10.93
N GLU A 84 -4.55 -18.93 -11.29
CA GLU A 84 -3.77 -19.26 -12.49
C GLU A 84 -3.28 -20.72 -12.48
N LEU A 85 -2.93 -21.24 -11.30
CA LEU A 85 -2.45 -22.62 -11.14
C LEU A 85 -3.57 -23.66 -11.06
N THR A 86 -4.78 -23.27 -10.66
CA THR A 86 -5.91 -24.20 -10.45
C THR A 86 -6.93 -24.20 -11.59
N ILE A 87 -7.13 -23.06 -12.26
CA ILE A 87 -8.10 -22.91 -13.35
C ILE A 87 -7.36 -22.77 -14.68
N PRO A 88 -7.47 -23.74 -15.60
CA PRO A 88 -6.76 -23.75 -16.88
C PRO A 88 -7.15 -22.60 -17.83
N ASP A 89 -8.31 -21.98 -17.61
CA ASP A 89 -8.87 -20.95 -18.47
C ASP A 89 -8.59 -19.53 -17.96
N GLY A 90 -8.00 -18.74 -18.86
CA GLY A 90 -7.73 -17.31 -18.68
C GLY A 90 -6.30 -17.02 -18.23
N ASN A 91 -5.61 -16.11 -18.92
CA ASN A 91 -4.26 -15.67 -18.56
C ASN A 91 -4.31 -14.57 -17.50
N ARG A 92 -3.99 -14.90 -16.24
CA ARG A 92 -3.98 -13.97 -15.10
C ARG A 92 -2.60 -13.46 -14.74
N TRP A 93 -1.54 -13.90 -15.43
CA TRP A 93 -0.17 -13.41 -15.22
C TRP A 93 -0.02 -11.89 -15.35
N PRO A 94 -0.67 -11.19 -16.30
CA PRO A 94 -0.59 -9.73 -16.37
C PRO A 94 -1.13 -9.05 -15.11
N GLN A 95 -2.21 -9.57 -14.53
CA GLN A 95 -2.79 -9.07 -13.28
C GLN A 95 -1.83 -9.32 -12.11
N ALA A 96 -1.32 -10.55 -11.97
CA ALA A 96 -0.34 -10.88 -10.94
C ALA A 96 0.93 -10.00 -11.04
N GLY A 97 1.43 -9.79 -12.26
CA GLY A 97 2.59 -8.94 -12.54
C GLY A 97 2.35 -7.48 -12.17
N ALA A 98 1.20 -6.91 -12.54
CA ALA A 98 0.85 -5.52 -12.21
C ALA A 98 0.71 -5.30 -10.69
N LEU A 99 0.04 -6.21 -9.99
CA LEU A 99 -0.10 -6.16 -8.53
C LEU A 99 1.27 -6.30 -7.83
N THR A 100 2.12 -7.19 -8.32
CA THR A 100 3.48 -7.38 -7.80
C THR A 100 4.34 -6.14 -8.03
N MET A 101 4.26 -5.54 -9.22
CA MET A 101 4.96 -4.29 -9.53
C MET A 101 4.53 -3.16 -8.57
N LEU A 102 3.22 -3.02 -8.33
CA LEU A 102 2.70 -2.04 -7.37
C LEU A 102 3.22 -2.30 -5.95
N ALA A 103 3.23 -3.56 -5.49
CA ALA A 103 3.77 -3.93 -4.19
C ALA A 103 5.27 -3.61 -4.07
N LEU A 104 6.06 -3.84 -5.13
CA LEU A 104 7.48 -3.51 -5.17
C LEU A 104 7.72 -1.98 -5.13
N LEU A 105 6.92 -1.19 -5.86
CA LEU A 105 7.00 0.27 -5.81
C LEU A 105 6.70 0.81 -4.41
N LEU A 106 5.70 0.23 -3.74
CA LEU A 106 5.39 0.54 -2.34
C LEU A 106 6.53 0.10 -1.40
N ALA A 107 7.12 -1.07 -1.61
CA ALA A 107 8.28 -1.51 -0.84
C ALA A 107 9.47 -0.54 -0.98
N VAL A 108 9.77 -0.09 -2.20
CA VAL A 108 10.79 0.96 -2.45
C VAL A 108 10.45 2.23 -1.69
N ARG A 109 9.18 2.67 -1.70
CA ARG A 109 8.73 3.84 -0.92
C ARG A 109 8.97 3.65 0.58
N TRP A 110 8.64 2.47 1.12
CA TRP A 110 8.91 2.15 2.52
C TRP A 110 10.41 2.21 2.86
N PHE A 111 11.28 1.63 2.02
CA PHE A 111 12.73 1.70 2.19
C PHE A 111 13.29 3.13 2.13
N ARG A 112 12.65 4.03 1.38
CA ARG A 112 13.01 5.45 1.36
C ARG A 112 12.55 6.15 2.64
N ILE A 113 11.31 5.93 3.07
CA ILE A 113 10.74 6.62 4.24
C ILE A 113 11.42 6.17 5.55
N ARG A 114 11.78 4.89 5.67
CA ARG A 114 12.37 4.35 6.91
C ARG A 114 13.67 5.06 7.33
N ARG A 115 14.35 5.73 6.40
CA ARG A 115 15.59 6.48 6.67
C ARG A 115 15.35 7.80 7.40
N TYR A 116 14.18 8.43 7.22
CA TYR A 116 13.84 9.73 7.85
C TYR A 116 13.48 9.62 9.33
N ALA A 117 13.37 8.42 9.89
CA ALA A 117 13.11 8.23 11.32
C ALA A 117 14.33 8.53 12.21
N TYR A 118 15.52 8.74 11.62
CA TYR A 118 16.79 8.84 12.33
C TYR A 118 17.43 10.24 12.26
N ASP A 119 16.69 11.27 11.83
CA ASP A 119 17.18 12.65 11.76
C ASP A 119 16.59 13.46 12.95
N PRO A 120 17.14 13.34 14.18
CA PRO A 120 16.91 14.37 15.18
C PRO A 120 17.58 15.64 14.64
N GLU A 121 16.81 16.72 14.49
CA GLU A 121 17.37 18.03 14.12
C GLU A 121 18.64 18.28 14.95
N PRO A 122 19.82 18.51 14.32
CA PRO A 122 21.02 18.78 15.09
C PRO A 122 20.73 20.02 15.94
N PRO A 123 20.98 19.98 17.27
CA PRO A 123 20.74 21.12 18.12
C PRO A 123 21.46 22.31 17.51
N VAL A 124 20.72 23.39 17.25
CA VAL A 124 21.23 24.63 16.66
C VAL A 124 22.50 24.99 17.41
N SER A 125 23.68 24.74 16.80
CA SER A 125 24.93 25.14 17.41
C SER A 125 24.93 26.65 17.36
N ARG A 126 24.67 27.29 18.51
CA ARG A 126 24.83 28.74 18.66
C ARG A 126 26.20 29.08 18.10
N ARG A 127 26.23 29.89 17.05
CA ARG A 127 27.44 30.53 16.57
C ARG A 127 27.92 31.38 17.74
N HIS A 128 29.03 30.97 18.37
CA HIS A 128 29.79 31.89 19.21
C HIS A 128 30.44 32.86 18.23
N ASP A 129 29.77 33.99 18.04
CA ASP A 129 30.41 35.18 17.51
C ASP A 129 31.29 35.71 18.66
N ASP A 130 32.54 35.26 18.71
CA ASP A 130 33.56 35.85 19.55
C ASP A 130 34.45 36.71 18.65
N ASP A 131 34.31 38.02 18.85
CA ASP A 131 35.13 39.11 18.32
C ASP A 131 36.57 39.09 18.87
#